data_AF-D7KCM1-F1
#
_entry.id   AF-D7KCM1-F1
#
_cell.length_a   1.000
_cell.length_b   1.000
_cell.length_c   1.000
_cell.angle_alpha   90.00
_cell.angle_beta   90.00
_cell.angle_gamma   90.00
#
_symmetry.space_group_name_H-M   'P 1'
#
loop_
_entity.id
_entity.type
_entity.pdbx_description
1 polymer ?
#
loop_
_entity_poly.entity_id
_entity_poly.type
_entity_poly.pdbx_seq_one_letter_code
_entity_poly.pdbx_strand_id
1 'polypeptide(L)'
;MKIIPPCQILSSERPVYVDGLLYWLIYGNQERDTVVDILCFDLHTEIFSVMSYSPVGKTLHPLVEMSSLDNRLCLSVQTLTGLDVWLATNHIWKKAYIIDNPLGPWLCTNLVDGSSKRFGKEEEEEVTDL
;
A
#
# COMPACT_ATOMS: atom_id res chain seq x y z
N MET A 1 -30.07 -7.05 -11.20
CA MET A 1 -28.74 -7.61 -10.89
C MET A 1 -27.71 -6.78 -11.65
N LYS A 2 -26.81 -6.06 -10.95
CA LYS A 2 -25.81 -5.21 -11.61
C LYS A 2 -24.62 -6.09 -11.96
N ILE A 3 -24.37 -6.29 -13.25
CA ILE A 3 -23.22 -7.07 -13.71
C ILE A 3 -21.99 -6.18 -13.57
N ILE A 4 -21.01 -6.62 -12.79
CA ILE A 4 -19.70 -5.97 -12.68
C ILE A 4 -18.89 -6.44 -13.89
N PRO A 5 -18.34 -5.54 -14.72
CA PRO A 5 -17.48 -5.95 -15.82
C PRO A 5 -16.25 -6.72 -15.28
N PRO A 6 -15.65 -7.62 -16.08
CA PRO A 6 -14.44 -8.32 -15.67
C PRO A 6 -13.39 -7.32 -15.18
N CYS A 7 -12.93 -7.48 -13.94
CA CYS A 7 -11.85 -6.69 -13.36
C CYS A 7 -10.70 -7.62 -13.00
N GLN A 8 -9.47 -7.12 -13.16
CA GLN A 8 -8.27 -7.88 -12.88
C GLN A 8 -7.74 -7.49 -11.50
N ILE A 9 -7.65 -8.46 -10.60
CA ILE A 9 -7.00 -8.30 -9.29
C ILE A 9 -5.49 -8.18 -9.52
N LEU A 10 -4.85 -7.28 -8.78
CA LEU A 10 -3.40 -7.20 -8.73
C LEU A 10 -2.85 -8.51 -8.11
N SER A 11 -2.21 -9.33 -8.95
CA SER A 11 -1.97 -10.76 -8.70
C SER A 11 -1.04 -11.07 -7.52
N SER A 12 -0.40 -10.07 -6.92
CA SER A 12 0.47 -10.19 -5.75
C SER A 12 -0.24 -9.95 -4.41
N GLU A 13 -1.46 -9.41 -4.41
CA GLU A 13 -2.13 -8.93 -3.19
C GLU A 13 -3.09 -9.97 -2.61
N ARG A 14 -2.98 -10.20 -1.30
CA ARG A 14 -4.02 -10.91 -0.53
C ARG A 14 -5.13 -9.93 -0.18
N PRO A 15 -6.40 -10.38 -0.08
CA PRO A 15 -7.44 -9.48 0.37
C PRO A 15 -7.20 -8.99 1.79
N VAL A 16 -7.52 -7.73 2.02
CA VAL A 16 -7.62 -7.18 3.37
C VAL A 16 -9.00 -7.44 3.91
N TYR A 17 -9.09 -7.92 5.15
CA TYR A 17 -10.35 -8.12 5.85
C TYR A 17 -10.59 -6.97 6.84
N VAL A 18 -11.75 -6.32 6.73
CA VAL A 18 -12.23 -5.30 7.68
C VAL A 18 -13.73 -5.42 7.82
N ASP A 19 -14.22 -5.60 9.05
CA ASP A 19 -15.65 -5.50 9.40
C ASP A 19 -16.60 -6.33 8.51
N GLY A 20 -16.23 -7.59 8.23
CA GLY A 20 -17.05 -8.47 7.38
C GLY A 20 -16.88 -8.25 5.87
N LEU A 21 -16.03 -7.31 5.46
CA LEU A 21 -15.75 -6.99 4.07
C LEU A 21 -14.33 -7.44 3.69
N LEU A 22 -14.18 -8.01 2.49
CA LEU A 22 -12.88 -8.30 1.87
C LEU A 22 -12.57 -7.28 0.79
N TYR A 23 -11.33 -6.80 0.74
CA TYR A 23 -10.90 -5.76 -0.18
C TYR A 23 -9.70 -6.18 -1.01
N TRP A 24 -9.74 -5.89 -2.31
CA TRP A 24 -8.62 -6.09 -3.24
C TRP A 24 -8.33 -4.81 -4.00
N LEU A 25 -7.05 -4.56 -4.28
CA LEU A 25 -6.66 -3.65 -5.33
C LEU A 25 -6.92 -4.31 -6.69
N ILE A 26 -7.58 -3.58 -7.60
CA ILE A 26 -7.85 -4.02 -8.98
C ILE A 26 -7.30 -3.00 -9.98
N TYR A 27 -6.97 -3.46 -11.18
CA TYR A 27 -6.72 -2.55 -12.30
C TYR A 27 -8.03 -1.82 -12.65
N GLY A 28 -7.95 -0.50 -12.72
CA GLY A 28 -9.06 0.39 -13.04
C GLY A 28 -9.47 0.28 -14.50
N ASN A 29 -10.76 0.50 -14.75
CA ASN A 29 -11.40 0.24 -16.05
C ASN A 29 -11.29 1.41 -17.06
N GLN A 30 -10.36 2.35 -16.86
CA GLN A 30 -10.09 3.45 -17.81
C GLN A 30 -8.85 3.11 -18.63
N GLU A 31 -8.84 3.51 -19.91
CA GLU A 31 -7.87 3.21 -20.99
C GLU A 31 -6.38 3.50 -20.72
N ARG A 32 -5.99 3.77 -19.48
CA ARG A 32 -4.61 3.87 -19.04
C ARG A 32 -4.43 2.88 -17.90
N ASP A 33 -3.56 1.88 -18.09
CA ASP A 33 -3.14 0.78 -17.19
C ASP A 33 -2.60 1.20 -15.80
N THR A 34 -3.18 2.22 -15.19
CA THR A 34 -2.50 3.10 -14.22
C THR A 34 -3.42 3.60 -13.12
N VAL A 35 -4.73 3.40 -13.24
CA VAL A 35 -5.67 3.65 -12.16
C VAL A 35 -5.84 2.34 -11.40
N VAL A 36 -5.62 2.35 -10.09
CA VAL A 36 -5.97 1.21 -9.23
C VAL A 36 -7.36 1.54 -8.68
N ASP A 37 -8.35 0.65 -8.77
CA ASP A 37 -9.62 0.78 -8.03
C ASP A 37 -9.63 -0.24 -6.89
N ILE A 38 -10.64 -0.22 -6.03
CA ILE A 38 -10.78 -1.19 -4.94
C ILE A 38 -12.05 -1.99 -5.14
N LEU A 39 -11.89 -3.31 -5.25
CA LEU A 39 -12.98 -4.27 -5.21
C LEU A 39 -13.28 -4.60 -3.74
N CYS A 40 -14.55 -4.51 -3.36
CA CYS A 40 -15.06 -4.86 -2.04
C CYS A 40 -16.04 -6.02 -2.19
N PHE A 41 -15.91 -7.04 -1.36
CA PHE A 41 -16.85 -8.16 -1.26
C PHE A 41 -17.42 -8.21 0.16
N ASP A 42 -18.74 -8.12 0.25
CA ASP A 42 -19.46 -8.26 1.51
C ASP A 42 -19.76 -9.73 1.79
N LEU A 43 -19.17 -10.28 2.86
CA LEU A 43 -19.37 -11.68 3.25
C LEU A 43 -20.79 -11.96 3.75
N HIS A 44 -21.49 -10.95 4.27
CA HIS A 44 -22.84 -11.13 4.80
C HIS A 44 -23.88 -11.13 3.68
N THR A 45 -23.76 -10.19 2.73
CA THR A 45 -24.71 -10.06 1.62
C THR A 45 -24.31 -10.82 0.37
N GLU A 46 -23.07 -11.31 0.31
CA GLU A 46 -22.44 -11.94 -0.86
C GLU A 46 -22.41 -10.99 -2.09
N ILE A 47 -22.35 -9.68 -1.85
CA ILE A 47 -22.38 -8.66 -2.90
C ILE A 47 -20.99 -8.07 -3.11
N PHE A 48 -20.58 -8.03 -4.38
CA PHE A 48 -19.41 -7.29 -4.83
C PHE A 48 -19.78 -5.84 -5.11
N SER A 49 -18.88 -4.92 -4.77
CA SER A 49 -18.96 -3.51 -5.13
C SER A 49 -17.58 -2.99 -5.49
N VAL A 50 -17.53 -1.97 -6.34
CA VAL A 50 -16.28 -1.29 -6.71
C VAL A 50 -16.34 0.10 -6.12
N MET A 51 -15.31 0.46 -5.36
CA MET A 51 -15.12 1.81 -4.86
C MET A 51 -13.96 2.46 -5.62
N SER A 52 -14.19 3.69 -6.09
CA SER A 52 -13.13 4.41 -6.78
C SER A 52 -12.01 4.74 -5.80
N TYR A 53 -10.80 4.44 -6.21
CA TYR A 53 -9.61 4.90 -5.52
C TYR A 53 -9.40 6.38 -5.82
N SER A 54 -9.16 7.20 -4.80
CA SER A 54 -8.26 8.36 -4.92
C SER A 54 -8.24 9.18 -3.64
N PRO A 55 -7.30 8.92 -2.73
CA PRO A 55 -6.82 9.93 -1.79
C PRO A 55 -5.80 10.91 -2.42
N VAL A 56 -5.12 10.50 -3.50
CA VAL A 56 -3.90 11.17 -4.02
C VAL A 56 -4.04 11.61 -5.50
N GLY A 57 -5.19 11.38 -6.13
CA GLY A 57 -5.38 11.61 -7.57
C GLY A 57 -5.03 10.39 -8.41
N LYS A 58 -5.31 10.48 -9.72
CA LYS A 58 -5.01 9.44 -10.73
C LYS A 58 -3.54 9.44 -11.13
N THR A 59 -2.63 9.40 -10.17
CA THR A 59 -1.20 9.32 -10.44
C THR A 59 -0.68 7.92 -10.16
N LEU A 60 0.22 7.44 -11.04
CA LEU A 60 1.03 6.26 -10.81
C LEU A 60 1.72 6.41 -9.46
N HIS A 61 1.22 5.74 -8.43
CA HIS A 61 2.00 5.51 -7.22
C HIS A 61 2.58 4.10 -7.35
N PRO A 62 3.90 3.98 -7.62
CA PRO A 62 4.51 2.69 -7.92
C PRO A 62 4.44 1.70 -6.76
N LEU A 63 4.20 2.16 -5.54
CA LEU A 63 3.95 1.34 -4.35
C LEU A 63 2.72 1.85 -3.60
N VAL A 64 1.60 1.15 -3.78
CA VAL A 64 0.40 1.28 -2.93
C VAL A 64 0.17 -0.09 -2.29
N GLU A 65 0.11 -0.13 -0.97
CA GLU A 65 -0.19 -1.34 -0.21
C GLU A 65 -1.46 -1.13 0.61
N MET A 66 -2.34 -2.14 0.62
CA MET A 66 -3.57 -2.11 1.40
C MET A 66 -3.39 -2.93 2.68
N SER A 67 -3.88 -2.40 3.80
CA SER A 67 -3.81 -3.09 5.09
C SER A 67 -5.02 -2.74 5.97
N SER A 68 -5.12 -3.42 7.12
CA SER A 68 -6.08 -3.07 8.17
C SER A 68 -5.32 -2.39 9.30
N LEU A 69 -5.75 -1.20 9.69
CA LEU A 69 -5.20 -0.46 10.83
C LEU A 69 -6.35 0.04 11.70
N ASP A 70 -6.37 -0.34 12.98
CA ASP A 70 -7.46 -0.04 13.92
C ASP A 70 -8.85 -0.43 13.39
N ASN A 71 -8.98 -1.62 12.79
CA ASN A 71 -10.21 -2.10 12.15
C ASN A 71 -10.76 -1.12 11.10
N ARG A 72 -9.88 -0.36 10.44
CA ARG A 72 -10.21 0.51 9.32
C ARG A 72 -9.35 0.12 8.13
N LEU A 73 -9.94 0.25 6.95
CA LEU A 73 -9.21 0.05 5.71
C LEU A 73 -8.12 1.11 5.60
N CYS A 74 -6.90 0.66 5.36
CA CYS A 74 -5.71 1.50 5.33
C CYS A 74 -5.03 1.38 3.97
N LEU A 75 -4.51 2.50 3.47
CA LEU A 75 -3.65 2.55 2.30
C LEU A 75 -2.34 3.22 2.66
N SER A 76 -1.25 2.55 2.34
CA SER A 76 0.11 3.05 2.46
C SER A 76 0.60 3.43 1.08
N VAL A 77 0.89 4.71 0.85
CA VAL A 77 1.30 5.25 -0.46
C VAL A 77 2.72 5.76 -0.36
N GLN A 78 3.63 5.13 -1.10
CA GLN A 78 5.01 5.60 -1.13
C GLN A 78 5.12 6.92 -1.90
N THR A 79 5.81 7.88 -1.29
CA THR A 79 6.11 9.20 -1.87
C THR A 79 7.62 9.35 -2.05
N LEU A 80 8.05 10.43 -2.71
CA LEU A 80 9.47 10.72 -2.90
C LEU A 80 10.22 10.94 -1.58
N THR A 81 9.51 11.40 -0.54
CA THR A 81 10.09 11.82 0.74
C THR A 81 9.71 10.91 1.90
N GLY A 82 8.93 9.84 1.66
CA GLY A 82 8.39 9.03 2.74
C GLY A 82 7.24 8.12 2.35
N LEU A 83 6.32 7.94 3.30
CA LEU A 83 5.11 7.13 3.18
C LEU A 83 3.93 7.92 3.73
N ASP A 84 2.92 8.14 2.90
CA ASP A 84 1.63 8.68 3.33
C ASP A 84 0.71 7.52 3.71
N VAL A 85 0.06 7.59 4.87
CA VAL A 85 -0.91 6.60 5.33
C VAL A 85 -2.31 7.22 5.35
N TRP A 86 -3.24 6.56 4.67
CA TRP A 86 -4.62 6.98 4.52
C TRP A 86 -5.55 5.96 5.17
N LEU A 87 -6.55 6.44 5.90
CA LEU A 87 -7.59 5.61 6.50
C LEU A 87 -8.92 5.88 5.81
N ALA A 88 -9.65 4.82 5.46
CA ALA A 88 -11.02 4.92 5.03
C ALA A 88 -11.96 4.87 6.23
N THR A 89 -12.94 5.76 6.27
CA THR A 89 -14.07 5.67 7.19
C THR A 89 -15.33 5.90 6.36
N ASN A 90 -16.24 4.90 6.33
CA ASN A 90 -17.43 4.93 5.48
C ASN A 90 -17.10 5.27 4.01
N HIS A 91 -16.05 4.64 3.47
CA HIS A 91 -15.52 4.87 2.11
C HIS A 91 -14.96 6.27 1.83
N ILE A 92 -14.79 7.12 2.86
CA ILE A 92 -14.14 8.43 2.75
C ILE A 92 -12.70 8.30 3.24
N TRP A 93 -11.75 8.67 2.38
CA TRP A 93 -10.32 8.64 2.71
C TRP A 93 -9.88 9.91 3.46
N LYS A 94 -9.10 9.72 4.52
CA LYS A 94 -8.42 10.81 5.24
C LYS A 94 -6.96 10.46 5.44
N LYS A 95 -6.06 11.40 5.18
CA LYS A 95 -4.64 11.24 5.51
C LYS A 95 -4.52 11.22 7.04
N ALA A 96 -3.98 10.13 7.58
CA ALA A 96 -3.88 9.92 9.02
C ALA A 96 -2.44 10.09 9.51
N TYR A 97 -1.46 9.59 8.75
CA TYR A 97 -0.05 9.65 9.13
C TYR A 97 0.82 10.01 7.95
N ILE A 98 1.94 10.66 8.26
CA ILE A 98 3.04 10.93 7.34
C ILE A 98 4.28 10.36 8.02
N ILE A 99 4.96 9.46 7.32
CA ILE A 99 6.21 8.87 7.80
C ILE A 99 7.30 9.40 6.89
N ASP A 100 8.11 10.31 7.42
CA ASP A 100 9.25 10.84 6.69
C ASP A 100 10.33 9.77 6.56
N ASN A 101 10.82 9.58 5.34
CA ASN A 101 11.99 8.75 5.07
C ASN A 101 13.11 9.65 4.52
N PRO A 102 13.93 10.27 5.39
CA PRO A 102 14.95 11.23 4.98
C PRO A 102 16.06 10.63 4.12
N LEU A 103 16.14 9.30 4.04
CA LEU A 103 17.14 8.57 3.24
C LEU A 103 16.64 8.21 1.83
N GLY A 104 15.39 8.54 1.50
CA GLY A 104 14.78 8.31 0.19
C GLY A 104 14.31 6.86 -0.06
N PRO A 105 13.54 6.64 -1.14
CA PRO A 105 12.82 5.38 -1.39
C PRO A 105 13.69 4.14 -1.65
N TRP A 106 15.01 4.30 -1.83
CA TRP A 106 15.93 3.24 -2.29
C TRP A 106 16.41 2.26 -1.21
N LEU A 107 16.18 2.53 0.08
CA LEU A 107 16.64 1.65 1.17
C LEU A 107 15.58 0.65 1.66
N CYS A 108 14.28 0.93 1.47
CA CYS A 108 13.20 0.09 1.99
C CYS A 108 13.02 -1.24 1.24
N THR A 109 13.48 -1.35 -0.01
CA THR A 109 13.38 -2.58 -0.80
C THR A 109 14.26 -3.72 -0.30
N ASN A 110 15.22 -3.44 0.60
CA ASN A 110 16.17 -4.44 1.10
C ASN A 110 15.72 -5.16 2.39
N LEU A 111 14.54 -4.84 2.95
CA LEU A 111 14.05 -5.47 4.18
C LEU A 111 13.10 -6.65 3.95
N VAL A 112 12.65 -6.88 2.70
CA VAL A 112 11.75 -8.00 2.36
C VAL A 112 12.52 -9.24 1.89
N ASP A 113 13.83 -9.12 1.60
CA ASP A 113 14.64 -10.28 1.24
C ASP A 113 15.42 -10.78 2.47
N GLY A 114 15.11 -12.00 2.90
CA GLY A 114 15.57 -12.64 4.15
C GLY A 114 17.05 -12.98 4.20
N SER A 115 17.92 -11.99 3.99
CA SER A 115 19.37 -12.13 4.18
C SER A 115 19.82 -11.31 5.37
N SER A 116 19.83 -11.96 6.54
CA SER A 116 20.54 -11.47 7.72
C SER A 116 22.02 -11.27 7.37
N LYS A 117 22.44 -10.03 7.11
CA LYS A 117 23.85 -9.65 7.22
C LYS A 117 24.03 -8.99 8.59
N ARG A 118 24.60 -9.78 9.51
CA ARG A 118 25.15 -9.27 10.77
C ARG A 118 26.13 -8.15 10.44
N PHE A 119 25.87 -6.95 10.94
CA PHE A 119 26.88 -5.90 10.98
C PHE A 119 27.87 -6.27 12.08
N GLY A 120 29.01 -6.84 11.68
CA GLY A 120 30.16 -6.98 12.57
C GLY A 120 30.73 -5.59 12.83
N LYS A 121 30.80 -5.21 14.11
CA LYS A 121 31.73 -4.19 14.59
C LYS A 121 33.15 -4.70 14.36
N GLU A 122 34.03 -3.83 13.89
CA GLU A 122 35.32 -3.58 14.55
C GLU A 122 35.85 -2.22 14.09
N GLU A 123 35.95 -1.32 15.07
CA GLU A 123 36.78 -0.12 15.04
C GLU A 123 38.23 -0.57 15.09
N GLU A 124 39.09 -0.04 14.23
CA GLU A 124 40.50 0.13 14.57
C GLU A 124 40.94 1.52 14.06
N GLU A 125 41.18 2.40 15.04
CA GLU A 125 42.02 3.57 14.91
C GLU A 125 43.45 3.11 14.58
N GLU A 126 44.10 3.74 13.60
CA GLU A 126 45.56 3.81 13.60
C GLU A 126 45.97 5.27 13.37
N VAL A 127 46.23 5.94 14.50
CA VAL A 127 47.06 7.13 14.58
C VAL A 127 48.49 6.65 14.86
N THR A 128 49.43 6.98 13.98
CA THR A 128 50.82 7.24 14.40
C THR A 128 51.46 8.32 13.52
N ASP A 129 51.90 9.38 14.20
CA ASP A 129 52.79 10.44 13.72
C ASP A 129 54.13 9.90 13.16
N LEU A 130 54.64 10.55 12.11
CA LEU A 130 55.91 11.32 12.08
C LEU A 130 56.12 12.00 10.71
#